data_AF-A0A840BV96-F1
#
_entry.id   AF-A0A840BV96-F1
#
_cell.length_a   1.000
_cell.length_b   1.000
_cell.length_c   1.000
_cell.angle_alpha   90.00
_cell.angle_beta   90.00
_cell.angle_gamma   90.00
#
_symmetry.space_group_name_H-M   'P 1'
#
loop_
_entity.id
_entity.type
_entity.pdbx_description
1 polymer ?
#
loop_
_entity_poly.entity_id
_entity_poly.type
_entity_poly.pdbx_seq_one_letter_code
_entity_poly.pdbx_strand_id
1 'polypeptide(L)'
;MTRTGHDRRWSARGIAAALTMLLALLLALPAATGSAFAQVNPTTEAVREEQLMQALDRVTGRVSIPDRKAATLIQVEGQEWRAYHERTLAWIGGIAILGMLAVLAVFFLVRGRIRTEAGPSGRTIVRFRWFERFVHWLTASCFVILALSGLNVAFGKSLLLPLIGPEAFSTFSMAAKYAHNYLSFPFTLGLVLMFFIWALRNIPSRVDVTWFAQGGGIVGKAHPPAGKFNAGQKMLFWLVILVGAAIAVSGYILLFPFYGTTIAGMQTAQVVHGLLGVLLTAVILGHIYIGTLGMEGAFDAMGNGEVDLNWARQHHSLWVAEEERKATVEGKRSVPPTAVPAE
;
A
#
# COMPACT_ATOMS: atom_id res chain seq x y z
N MET A 1 -20.20 -47.33 3.62
CA MET A 1 -18.90 -46.78 4.05
C MET A 1 -19.06 -45.28 4.27
N THR A 2 -19.25 -44.88 5.51
CA THR A 2 -19.42 -43.49 5.96
C THR A 2 -18.06 -42.81 6.10
N ARG A 3 -17.76 -41.83 5.22
CA ARG A 3 -16.54 -41.02 5.32
C ARG A 3 -16.89 -39.73 6.07
N THR A 4 -16.61 -39.72 7.37
CA THR A 4 -16.72 -38.55 8.24
C THR A 4 -15.66 -37.53 7.84
N GLY A 5 -16.09 -36.47 7.15
CA GLY A 5 -15.26 -35.29 6.89
C GLY A 5 -15.03 -34.53 8.19
N HIS A 6 -13.79 -34.50 8.66
CA HIS A 6 -13.39 -33.56 9.71
C HIS A 6 -13.41 -32.15 9.11
N ASP A 7 -14.51 -31.43 9.34
CA ASP A 7 -14.60 -29.99 9.12
C ASP A 7 -13.55 -29.28 9.98
N ARG A 8 -12.39 -28.99 9.38
CA ARG A 8 -11.34 -28.18 10.00
C ARG A 8 -11.80 -26.70 9.96
N ARG A 9 -12.77 -26.38 10.82
CA ARG A 9 -13.26 -25.03 11.07
C ARG A 9 -12.15 -24.22 11.73
N TRP A 10 -11.43 -23.44 10.93
CA TRP A 10 -10.59 -22.38 11.47
C TRP A 10 -11.50 -21.31 12.06
N SER A 11 -11.51 -21.20 13.39
CA SER A 11 -12.24 -20.14 14.09
C SER A 11 -11.70 -18.77 13.66
N ALA A 12 -12.52 -17.72 13.72
CA ALA A 12 -12.11 -16.32 13.44
C ALA A 12 -10.79 -15.92 14.15
N ARG A 13 -10.47 -16.62 15.26
CA ARG A 13 -9.23 -16.52 16.02
C ARG A 13 -7.98 -16.89 15.21
N GLY A 14 -8.04 -17.81 14.25
CA GLY A 14 -6.88 -18.21 13.43
C GLY A 14 -6.48 -17.17 12.37
N ILE A 15 -7.46 -16.52 11.74
CA ILE A 15 -7.21 -15.45 10.76
C ILE A 15 -6.84 -14.14 11.48
N ALA A 16 -7.53 -13.83 12.58
CA ALA A 16 -7.15 -12.74 13.45
C ALA A 16 -5.75 -12.97 14.04
N ALA A 17 -5.39 -14.21 14.42
CA ALA A 17 -4.05 -14.57 14.88
C ALA A 17 -2.99 -14.39 13.78
N ALA A 18 -3.28 -14.71 12.52
CA ALA A 18 -2.34 -14.50 11.42
C ALA A 18 -2.10 -13.00 11.13
N LEU A 19 -3.16 -12.19 11.14
CA LEU A 19 -3.07 -10.73 10.94
C LEU A 19 -2.45 -10.01 12.14
N THR A 20 -2.75 -10.45 13.37
CA THR A 20 -2.08 -9.95 14.57
C THR A 20 -0.65 -10.46 14.69
N MET A 21 -0.31 -11.66 14.18
CA MET A 21 1.08 -12.09 14.02
C MET A 21 1.81 -11.21 13.02
N LEU A 22 1.19 -10.87 11.89
CA LEU A 22 1.81 -9.99 10.89
C LEU A 22 2.01 -8.57 11.45
N LEU A 23 1.01 -8.04 12.19
CA LEU A 23 1.11 -6.75 12.87
C LEU A 23 2.11 -6.79 14.04
N ALA A 24 2.17 -7.88 14.81
CA ALA A 24 3.15 -8.08 15.86
C ALA A 24 4.57 -8.27 15.29
N LEU A 25 4.71 -8.87 14.10
CA LEU A 25 5.99 -8.99 13.39
C LEU A 25 6.44 -7.64 12.81
N LEU A 26 5.49 -6.80 12.38
CA LEU A 26 5.71 -5.42 11.95
C LEU A 26 6.05 -4.48 13.12
N LEU A 27 5.53 -4.75 14.32
CA LEU A 27 5.82 -3.99 15.55
C LEU A 27 7.02 -4.54 16.34
N ALA A 28 7.39 -5.81 16.12
CA ALA A 28 8.58 -6.46 16.67
C ALA A 28 9.80 -6.25 15.77
N LEU A 29 9.88 -5.09 15.09
CA LEU A 29 11.18 -4.62 14.63
C LEU A 29 12.05 -4.50 15.87
N PRO A 30 13.22 -5.16 15.93
CA PRO A 30 14.11 -4.96 17.03
C PRO A 30 14.41 -3.46 17.06
N ALA A 31 14.04 -2.79 18.16
CA ALA A 31 14.68 -1.53 18.49
C ALA A 31 16.16 -1.82 18.38
N ALA A 32 16.85 -1.10 17.48
CA ALA A 32 18.29 -1.26 17.29
C ALA A 32 18.91 -1.05 18.67
N THR A 33 19.25 -2.17 19.33
CA THR A 33 19.95 -2.15 20.60
C THR A 33 21.34 -1.70 20.22
N GLY A 34 21.68 -0.46 20.60
CA GLY A 34 23.05 0.03 20.50
C GLY A 34 23.95 -1.02 21.12
N SER A 35 24.84 -1.59 20.32
CA SER A 35 25.77 -2.60 20.80
C SER A 35 26.67 -1.93 21.84
N ALA A 36 26.65 -2.42 23.09
CA ALA A 36 27.63 -2.02 24.08
C ALA A 36 29.00 -2.55 23.62
N PHE A 37 29.96 -1.64 23.40
CA PHE A 37 31.24 -1.98 22.77
C PHE A 37 32.20 -2.67 23.73
N ALA A 38 32.85 -3.72 23.24
CA ALA A 38 34.08 -4.25 23.81
C ALA A 38 35.26 -3.33 23.44
N GLN A 39 36.03 -2.90 24.43
CA GLN A 39 37.22 -2.07 24.21
C GLN A 39 38.31 -2.89 23.51
N VAL A 40 38.62 -2.56 22.26
CA VAL A 40 39.66 -3.24 21.46
C VAL A 40 41.02 -2.70 21.86
N ASN A 41 41.97 -3.57 22.20
CA ASN A 41 43.35 -3.20 22.47
C ASN A 41 44.16 -3.19 21.15
N PRO A 42 44.55 -2.02 20.63
CA PRO A 42 45.21 -1.88 19.34
C PRO A 42 46.65 -2.43 19.30
N THR A 43 47.21 -2.85 20.45
CA THR A 43 48.52 -3.50 20.51
C THR A 43 48.47 -5.02 20.32
N THR A 44 47.27 -5.62 20.38
CA THR A 44 47.07 -7.08 20.27
C THR A 44 46.34 -7.50 19.00
N GLU A 45 45.52 -6.62 18.40
CA GLU A 45 44.83 -6.88 17.14
C GLU A 45 44.89 -5.65 16.24
N ALA A 46 45.03 -5.85 14.92
CA ALA A 46 44.93 -4.77 13.96
C ALA A 46 43.49 -4.21 13.96
N VAL A 47 43.36 -2.91 14.24
CA VAL A 47 42.06 -2.23 14.26
C VAL A 47 41.45 -2.29 12.86
N ARG A 48 40.26 -2.89 12.76
CA ARG A 48 39.51 -2.88 11.50
C ARG A 48 38.97 -1.47 11.22
N GLU A 49 38.82 -1.11 9.95
CA GLU A 49 38.27 0.20 9.56
C GLU A 49 36.94 0.52 10.27
N GLU A 50 36.04 -0.46 10.37
CA GLU A 50 34.76 -0.30 11.09
C GLU A 50 34.96 0.04 12.58
N GLN A 51 35.94 -0.57 13.25
CA GLN A 51 36.25 -0.32 14.66
C GLN A 51 36.89 1.07 14.84
N LEU A 52 37.75 1.48 13.92
CA LEU A 52 38.35 2.82 13.91
C LEU A 52 37.28 3.90 13.69
N MET A 53 36.38 3.68 12.73
CA MET A 53 35.29 4.61 12.40
C MET A 53 34.20 4.64 13.48
N GLN A 54 34.06 3.59 14.30
CA GLN A 54 33.19 3.56 15.48
C GLN A 54 33.84 4.22 16.71
N ALA A 55 35.17 4.16 16.83
CA ALA A 55 35.91 4.83 17.89
C ALA A 55 36.09 6.34 17.63
N LEU A 56 36.05 6.75 16.37
CA LEU A 56 36.09 8.15 15.96
C LEU A 56 34.65 8.71 15.92
N ASP A 57 34.40 9.75 16.72
CA ASP A 57 33.17 10.54 16.65
C ASP A 57 33.06 11.30 15.30
N ARG A 58 32.11 12.24 15.22
CA ARG A 58 32.00 13.15 14.08
C ARG A 58 33.32 13.92 13.85
N VAL A 59 34.02 13.60 12.77
CA VAL A 59 35.24 14.34 12.36
C VAL A 59 34.87 15.42 11.36
N THR A 60 35.24 16.66 11.68
CA THR A 60 35.06 17.82 10.80
C THR A 60 36.37 18.55 10.56
N GLY A 61 36.48 19.25 9.43
CA GLY A 61 37.67 19.97 9.02
C GLY A 61 37.35 21.28 8.31
N ARG A 62 38.29 21.76 7.51
CA ARG A 62 38.11 22.93 6.66
C ARG A 62 38.24 22.50 5.20
N VAL A 63 37.37 23.04 4.35
CA VAL A 63 37.42 22.84 2.90
C VAL A 63 37.56 24.18 2.20
N SER A 64 38.26 24.21 1.07
CA SER A 64 38.42 25.41 0.24
C SER A 64 37.25 25.64 -0.72
N ILE A 65 36.39 24.65 -0.92
CA ILE A 65 35.26 24.72 -1.85
C ILE A 65 34.02 25.39 -1.23
N PRO A 66 33.09 25.91 -2.05
CA PRO A 66 31.85 26.52 -1.55
C PRO A 66 30.97 25.58 -0.73
N ASP A 67 30.95 24.28 -1.05
CA ASP A 67 30.14 23.31 -0.30
C ASP A 67 30.78 22.97 1.05
N ARG A 68 30.39 23.74 2.08
CA ARG A 68 30.85 23.53 3.46
C ARG A 68 30.40 22.19 4.06
N LYS A 69 29.41 21.50 3.47
CA LYS A 69 28.96 20.18 3.97
C LYS A 69 30.06 19.13 3.80
N ALA A 70 30.89 19.26 2.76
CA ALA A 70 32.05 18.40 2.52
C ALA A 70 33.15 18.51 3.59
N ALA A 71 33.05 19.47 4.51
CA ALA A 71 33.95 19.60 5.65
C ALA A 71 33.75 18.51 6.71
N THR A 72 32.66 17.73 6.66
CA THR A 72 32.46 16.57 7.54
C THR A 72 33.07 15.34 6.89
N LEU A 73 34.16 14.82 7.48
CA LEU A 73 34.86 13.62 7.01
C LEU A 73 34.19 12.35 7.54
N ILE A 74 33.85 12.33 8.84
CA ILE A 74 33.14 11.22 9.50
C ILE A 74 31.81 11.74 10.02
N GLN A 75 30.72 11.09 9.62
CA GLN A 75 29.37 11.38 10.09
C GLN A 75 28.76 10.09 10.65
N VAL A 76 28.62 10.01 11.97
CA VAL A 76 28.09 8.83 12.67
C VAL A 76 26.66 8.53 12.20
N GLU A 77 25.81 9.55 12.06
CA GLU A 77 24.43 9.40 11.58
C GLU A 77 24.37 8.90 10.12
N GLY A 78 25.42 9.17 9.33
CA GLY A 78 25.58 8.62 7.98
C GLY A 78 25.81 7.12 7.96
N GLN A 79 26.55 6.61 8.95
CA GLN A 79 26.77 5.16 9.13
C GLN A 79 25.48 4.47 9.57
N GLU A 80 24.75 5.06 10.51
CA GLU A 80 23.44 4.56 10.95
C GLU A 80 22.45 4.51 9.79
N TRP A 81 22.38 5.58 9.00
CA TRP A 81 21.54 5.63 7.81
C TRP A 81 21.93 4.54 6.79
N ARG A 82 23.24 4.33 6.55
CA ARG A 82 23.71 3.26 5.65
C ARG A 82 23.30 1.88 6.15
N ALA A 83 23.52 1.60 7.43
CA ALA A 83 23.12 0.35 8.06
C ALA A 83 21.61 0.14 8.00
N TYR A 84 20.82 1.20 8.20
CA TYR A 84 19.38 1.16 7.98
C TYR A 84 19.04 0.82 6.52
N HIS A 85 19.60 1.55 5.56
CA HIS A 85 19.25 1.41 4.15
C HIS A 85 19.65 0.03 3.58
N GLU A 86 20.90 -0.40 3.80
CA GLU A 86 21.43 -1.62 3.19
C GLU A 86 20.95 -2.90 3.89
N ARG A 87 20.68 -2.83 5.19
CA ARG A 87 20.27 -4.00 5.98
C ARG A 87 18.80 -3.93 6.38
N THR A 88 18.45 -2.94 7.19
CA THR A 88 17.14 -2.90 7.86
C THR A 88 15.99 -2.76 6.86
N LEU A 89 16.05 -1.77 5.97
CA LEU A 89 15.03 -1.52 4.97
C LEU A 89 14.89 -2.70 4.01
N ALA A 90 16.00 -3.30 3.58
CA ALA A 90 15.99 -4.48 2.73
C ALA A 90 15.29 -5.67 3.41
N TRP A 91 15.59 -5.94 4.69
CA TRP A 91 14.92 -7.01 5.45
C TRP A 91 13.43 -6.74 5.65
N ILE A 92 13.07 -5.52 6.09
CA ILE A 92 11.66 -5.11 6.23
C ILE A 92 10.93 -5.31 4.91
N GLY A 93 11.53 -4.86 3.82
CA GLY A 93 10.90 -4.94 2.52
C GLY A 93 10.77 -6.36 1.98
N GLY A 94 11.80 -7.17 2.14
CA GLY A 94 11.76 -8.59 1.79
C GLY A 94 10.66 -9.32 2.56
N ILE A 95 10.58 -9.12 3.89
CA ILE A 95 9.55 -9.72 4.74
C ILE A 95 8.17 -9.21 4.36
N ALA A 96 7.98 -7.90 4.20
CA ALA A 96 6.68 -7.32 3.90
C ALA A 96 6.13 -7.82 2.56
N ILE A 97 6.95 -7.84 1.50
CA ILE A 97 6.51 -8.22 0.15
C ILE A 97 6.35 -9.73 0.03
N LEU A 98 7.40 -10.49 0.36
CA LEU A 98 7.34 -11.95 0.25
C LEU A 98 6.33 -12.54 1.24
N GLY A 99 6.24 -11.98 2.45
CA GLY A 99 5.25 -12.34 3.45
C GLY A 99 3.83 -12.06 2.97
N MET A 100 3.56 -10.89 2.38
CA MET A 100 2.25 -10.62 1.78
C MET A 100 1.94 -11.60 0.65
N LEU A 101 2.88 -11.84 -0.28
CA LEU A 101 2.67 -12.79 -1.37
C LEU A 101 2.36 -14.20 -0.84
N ALA A 102 3.08 -14.66 0.20
CA ALA A 102 2.82 -15.93 0.85
C ALA A 102 1.44 -15.96 1.52
N VAL A 103 1.03 -14.89 2.22
CA VAL A 103 -0.30 -14.77 2.81
C VAL A 103 -1.39 -14.84 1.74
N LEU A 104 -1.23 -14.14 0.62
CA LEU A 104 -2.18 -14.16 -0.49
C LEU A 104 -2.24 -15.53 -1.16
N ALA A 105 -1.10 -16.19 -1.35
CA ALA A 105 -1.04 -17.54 -1.91
C ALA A 105 -1.73 -18.56 -1.00
N VAL A 106 -1.42 -18.56 0.30
CA VAL A 106 -2.08 -19.42 1.29
C VAL A 106 -3.57 -19.13 1.35
N PHE A 107 -3.97 -17.86 1.37
CA PHE A 107 -5.37 -17.46 1.37
C PHE A 107 -6.10 -17.98 0.13
N PHE A 108 -5.50 -17.85 -1.06
CA PHE A 108 -6.08 -18.35 -2.31
C PHE A 108 -6.20 -19.88 -2.30
N LEU A 109 -5.19 -20.61 -1.85
CA LEU A 109 -5.23 -22.08 -1.79
C LEU A 109 -6.27 -22.60 -0.79
N VAL A 110 -6.47 -21.89 0.33
CA VAL A 110 -7.42 -22.30 1.37
C VAL A 110 -8.85 -21.88 1.03
N ARG A 111 -9.05 -20.65 0.55
CA ARG A 111 -10.39 -20.06 0.38
C ARG A 111 -10.90 -20.12 -1.05
N GLY A 112 -10.00 -20.13 -2.04
CA GLY A 112 -10.31 -19.95 -3.45
C GLY A 112 -10.84 -18.54 -3.75
N ARG A 113 -11.48 -18.41 -4.92
CA ARG A 113 -12.16 -17.17 -5.33
C ARG A 113 -13.47 -17.00 -4.55
N ILE A 114 -13.73 -15.78 -4.09
CA ILE A 114 -15.03 -15.39 -3.53
C ILE A 114 -16.01 -15.22 -4.70
N ARG A 115 -17.00 -16.12 -4.76
CA ARG A 115 -18.00 -16.15 -5.83
C ARG A 115 -19.29 -15.43 -5.44
N THR A 116 -20.04 -15.00 -6.45
CA THR A 116 -21.43 -14.52 -6.27
C THR A 116 -22.34 -15.71 -6.04
N GLU A 117 -22.90 -15.86 -4.83
CA GLU A 117 -23.65 -17.06 -4.44
C GLU A 117 -24.95 -17.26 -5.23
N ALA A 118 -25.61 -16.16 -5.58
CA ALA A 118 -26.84 -16.18 -6.39
C ALA A 118 -26.58 -16.35 -7.90
N GLY A 119 -25.32 -16.46 -8.32
CA GLY A 119 -24.94 -16.44 -9.73
C GLY A 119 -25.14 -15.07 -10.41
N PRO A 120 -24.78 -14.95 -11.69
CA PRO A 120 -24.96 -13.71 -12.45
C PRO A 120 -26.45 -13.40 -12.62
N SER A 121 -26.82 -12.15 -12.37
CA SER A 121 -28.20 -11.68 -12.53
C SER A 121 -28.57 -11.34 -13.98
N GLY A 122 -27.57 -11.20 -14.86
CA GLY A 122 -27.74 -10.70 -16.22
C GLY A 122 -28.04 -9.19 -16.30
N ARG A 123 -28.07 -8.49 -15.16
CA ARG A 123 -28.31 -7.04 -15.06
C ARG A 123 -27.14 -6.39 -14.34
N THR A 124 -26.72 -5.24 -14.85
CA THR A 124 -25.64 -4.46 -14.24
C THR A 124 -26.15 -3.18 -13.60
N ILE A 125 -25.35 -2.64 -12.68
CA ILE A 125 -25.53 -1.32 -12.07
C ILE A 125 -24.21 -0.55 -12.14
N VAL A 126 -24.29 0.73 -12.52
CA VAL A 126 -23.11 1.61 -12.61
C VAL A 126 -22.58 1.88 -11.20
N ARG A 127 -21.35 1.45 -10.94
CA ARG A 127 -20.66 1.63 -9.65
C ARG A 127 -19.71 2.81 -9.66
N PHE A 128 -18.90 2.91 -10.73
CA PHE A 128 -17.90 3.97 -10.90
C PHE A 128 -18.03 4.61 -12.27
N ARG A 129 -18.23 5.93 -12.29
CA ARG A 129 -18.28 6.70 -13.54
C ARG A 129 -16.90 6.76 -14.19
N TRP A 130 -16.85 7.15 -15.46
CA TRP A 130 -15.61 7.18 -16.24
C TRP A 130 -14.50 8.00 -15.55
N PHE A 131 -14.83 9.15 -14.95
CA PHE A 131 -13.83 10.02 -14.32
C PHE A 131 -13.26 9.40 -13.04
N GLU A 132 -14.09 8.72 -12.25
CA GLU A 132 -13.65 7.94 -11.09
C GLU A 132 -12.65 6.85 -11.52
N ARG A 133 -12.94 6.16 -12.62
CA ARG A 133 -12.06 5.13 -13.19
C ARG A 133 -10.76 5.71 -13.75
N PHE A 134 -10.83 6.84 -14.45
CA PHE A 134 -9.64 7.52 -14.97
C PHE A 134 -8.68 7.88 -13.82
N VAL A 135 -9.19 8.50 -12.75
CA VAL A 135 -8.39 8.86 -11.58
C VAL A 135 -7.80 7.62 -10.90
N HIS A 136 -8.57 6.53 -10.83
CA HIS A 136 -8.07 5.23 -10.37
C HIS A 136 -6.88 4.74 -11.20
N TRP A 137 -7.05 4.63 -12.51
CA TRP A 137 -6.03 4.08 -13.40
C TRP A 137 -4.80 4.98 -13.55
N LEU A 138 -4.97 6.30 -13.49
CA LEU A 138 -3.88 7.25 -13.39
C LEU A 138 -3.01 6.94 -12.17
N THR A 139 -3.64 6.85 -11.00
CA THR A 139 -2.95 6.63 -9.72
C THR A 139 -2.34 5.22 -9.65
N ALA A 140 -3.10 4.19 -10.05
CA ALA A 140 -2.68 2.80 -9.99
C ALA A 140 -1.49 2.53 -10.93
N SER A 141 -1.53 3.02 -12.17
CA SER A 141 -0.45 2.81 -13.13
C SER A 141 0.82 3.54 -12.71
N CYS A 142 0.69 4.79 -12.23
CA CYS A 142 1.84 5.51 -11.67
C CYS A 142 2.41 4.77 -10.44
N PHE A 143 1.54 4.31 -9.53
CA PHE A 143 1.97 3.58 -8.34
C PHE A 143 2.74 2.31 -8.68
N VAL A 144 2.29 1.52 -9.66
CA VAL A 144 3.00 0.30 -10.07
C VAL A 144 4.41 0.64 -10.54
N ILE A 145 4.57 1.67 -11.37
CA ILE A 145 5.90 2.07 -11.87
C ILE A 145 6.76 2.63 -10.73
N LEU A 146 6.19 3.45 -9.83
CA LEU A 146 6.87 3.99 -8.65
C LEU A 146 7.32 2.88 -7.69
N ALA A 147 6.47 1.89 -7.44
CA ALA A 147 6.78 0.75 -6.59
C ALA A 147 7.91 -0.09 -7.20
N LEU A 148 7.82 -0.45 -8.48
CA LEU A 148 8.87 -1.24 -9.15
C LEU A 148 10.22 -0.51 -9.21
N SER A 149 10.21 0.78 -9.52
CA SER A 149 11.43 1.60 -9.52
C SER A 149 11.99 1.82 -8.11
N GLY A 150 11.13 1.97 -7.09
CA GLY A 150 11.56 2.02 -5.69
C GLY A 150 12.16 0.70 -5.19
N LEU A 151 11.60 -0.44 -5.62
CA LEU A 151 12.18 -1.75 -5.35
C LEU A 151 13.52 -1.95 -6.07
N ASN A 152 13.71 -1.36 -7.24
CA ASN A 152 15.02 -1.33 -7.89
C ASN A 152 16.05 -0.54 -7.05
N VAL A 153 15.65 0.55 -6.40
CA VAL A 153 16.54 1.28 -5.48
C VAL A 153 16.90 0.44 -4.26
N ALA A 154 15.92 -0.23 -3.65
CA ALA A 154 16.13 -1.01 -2.43
C ALA A 154 16.86 -2.35 -2.66
N PHE A 155 16.57 -3.04 -3.78
CA PHE A 155 17.01 -4.43 -4.01
C PHE A 155 17.78 -4.63 -5.31
N GLY A 156 17.76 -3.65 -6.23
CA GLY A 156 18.28 -3.83 -7.58
C GLY A 156 19.75 -4.20 -7.62
N LYS A 157 20.58 -3.61 -6.76
CA LYS A 157 22.02 -3.96 -6.66
C LYS A 157 22.25 -5.40 -6.23
N SER A 158 21.42 -5.93 -5.33
CA SER A 158 21.60 -7.28 -4.78
C SER A 158 20.94 -8.35 -5.65
N LEU A 159 19.84 -8.03 -6.32
CA LEU A 159 19.04 -8.98 -7.10
C LEU A 159 19.21 -8.82 -8.60
N LEU A 160 19.06 -7.61 -9.15
CA LEU A 160 19.04 -7.41 -10.59
C LEU A 160 20.45 -7.30 -11.18
N LEU A 161 21.35 -6.54 -10.56
CA LEU A 161 22.71 -6.34 -11.06
C LEU A 161 23.45 -7.66 -11.35
N PRO A 162 23.44 -8.69 -10.46
CA PRO A 162 24.11 -9.96 -10.76
C PRO A 162 23.46 -10.75 -11.90
N LEU A 163 22.16 -10.52 -12.17
CA LEU A 163 21.40 -11.27 -13.18
C LEU A 163 21.56 -10.69 -14.59
N ILE A 164 21.59 -9.36 -14.72
CA ILE A 164 21.59 -8.68 -16.03
C ILE A 164 22.91 -7.98 -16.37
N GLY A 165 23.84 -7.94 -15.41
CA GLY A 165 25.15 -7.30 -15.57
C GLY A 165 25.13 -5.77 -15.39
N PRO A 166 26.31 -5.14 -15.24
CA PRO A 166 26.42 -3.72 -14.87
C PRO A 166 25.83 -2.74 -15.89
N GLU A 167 26.04 -2.98 -17.18
CA GLU A 167 25.61 -2.06 -18.24
C GLU A 167 24.08 -2.01 -18.38
N ALA A 168 23.44 -3.18 -18.44
CA ALA A 168 21.99 -3.28 -18.49
C ALA A 168 21.34 -2.75 -17.20
N PHE A 169 21.92 -3.06 -16.04
CA PHE A 169 21.43 -2.54 -14.75
C PHE A 169 21.53 -1.02 -14.65
N SER A 170 22.64 -0.42 -15.12
CA SER A 170 22.82 1.03 -15.16
C SER A 170 21.75 1.69 -16.03
N THR A 171 21.55 1.17 -17.25
CA THR A 171 20.56 1.68 -18.20
C THR A 171 19.15 1.58 -17.63
N PHE A 172 18.78 0.41 -17.11
CA PHE A 172 17.48 0.17 -16.49
C PHE A 172 17.25 1.07 -15.28
N SER A 173 18.25 1.19 -14.38
CA SER A 173 18.14 2.01 -13.18
C SER A 173 18.02 3.49 -13.49
N MET A 174 18.69 3.97 -14.53
CA MET A 174 18.55 5.35 -15.01
C MET A 174 17.14 5.61 -15.53
N ALA A 175 16.59 4.71 -16.38
CA ALA A 175 15.22 4.83 -16.86
C ALA A 175 14.21 4.76 -15.71
N ALA A 176 14.38 3.82 -14.78
CA ALA A 176 13.55 3.66 -13.59
C ALA A 176 13.57 4.91 -12.71
N LYS A 177 14.73 5.54 -12.50
CA LYS A 177 14.86 6.79 -11.76
C LYS A 177 14.09 7.93 -12.43
N TYR A 178 14.22 8.11 -13.74
CA TYR A 178 13.48 9.16 -14.45
C TYR A 178 11.97 8.92 -14.39
N ALA A 179 11.53 7.68 -14.64
CA ALA A 179 10.13 7.31 -14.50
C ALA A 179 9.62 7.58 -13.08
N HIS A 180 10.39 7.22 -12.05
CA HIS A 180 10.03 7.46 -10.65
C HIS A 180 9.84 8.95 -10.36
N ASN A 181 10.80 9.77 -10.78
CA ASN A 181 10.77 11.20 -10.53
C ASN A 181 9.59 11.89 -11.25
N TYR A 182 9.38 11.61 -12.54
CA TYR A 182 8.35 12.29 -13.31
C TYR A 182 6.93 11.74 -13.06
N LEU A 183 6.76 10.45 -12.77
CA LEU A 183 5.44 9.88 -12.46
C LEU A 183 4.98 10.18 -11.02
N SER A 184 5.88 10.68 -10.16
CA SER A 184 5.50 11.16 -8.82
C SER A 184 4.47 12.30 -8.87
N PHE A 185 4.55 13.16 -9.90
CA PHE A 185 3.63 14.28 -10.11
C PHE A 185 2.19 13.83 -10.43
N PRO A 186 1.94 13.05 -11.50
CA PRO A 186 0.60 12.52 -11.77
C PRO A 186 0.09 11.58 -10.67
N PHE A 187 0.96 10.82 -9.99
CA PHE A 187 0.55 10.05 -8.81
C PHE A 187 0.01 10.94 -7.70
N THR A 188 0.72 12.02 -7.35
CA THR A 188 0.29 12.98 -6.32
C THR A 188 -1.01 13.67 -6.72
N LEU A 189 -1.14 14.08 -7.99
CA LEU A 189 -2.38 14.63 -8.53
C LEU A 189 -3.52 13.62 -8.39
N GLY A 190 -3.26 12.36 -8.71
CA GLY A 190 -4.20 11.25 -8.53
C GLY A 190 -4.69 11.13 -7.08
N LEU A 191 -3.81 11.17 -6.08
CA LEU A 191 -4.18 11.16 -4.66
C LEU A 191 -5.08 12.34 -4.28
N VAL A 192 -4.75 13.56 -4.73
CA VAL A 192 -5.55 14.76 -4.48
C VAL A 192 -6.95 14.62 -5.08
N LEU A 193 -7.04 14.18 -6.34
CA LEU A 193 -8.32 13.96 -7.01
C LEU A 193 -9.13 12.86 -6.31
N MET A 194 -8.52 11.73 -5.95
CA MET A 194 -9.18 10.66 -5.19
C MET A 194 -9.76 11.16 -3.87
N PHE A 195 -9.02 12.02 -3.14
CA PHE A 195 -9.51 12.60 -1.91
C PHE A 195 -10.82 13.37 -2.13
N PHE A 196 -10.85 14.31 -3.07
CA PHE A 196 -12.05 15.11 -3.31
C PHE A 196 -13.23 14.31 -3.87
N ILE A 197 -12.97 13.27 -4.66
CA ILE A 197 -14.02 12.43 -5.25
C ILE A 197 -14.61 11.46 -4.20
N TRP A 198 -13.78 10.86 -3.35
CA TRP A 198 -14.20 9.71 -2.54
C TRP A 198 -14.18 9.91 -1.02
N ALA A 199 -13.57 10.97 -0.48
CA ALA A 199 -13.40 11.13 0.97
C ALA A 199 -14.72 11.06 1.75
N LEU A 200 -15.75 11.80 1.31
CA LEU A 200 -17.04 11.85 2.01
C LEU A 200 -17.72 10.49 2.10
N ARG A 201 -17.62 9.67 1.05
CA ARG A 201 -18.21 8.31 1.03
C ARG A 201 -17.35 7.29 1.77
N ASN A 202 -16.12 7.64 2.14
CA ASN A 202 -15.18 6.78 2.88
C ASN A 202 -15.02 7.15 4.36
N ILE A 203 -15.87 8.04 4.90
CA ILE A 203 -15.89 8.31 6.34
C ILE A 203 -16.37 7.04 7.08
N PRO A 204 -15.63 6.58 8.11
CA PRO A 204 -16.05 5.44 8.94
C PRO A 204 -17.38 5.73 9.64
N SER A 205 -18.24 4.72 9.73
CA SER A 205 -19.54 4.79 10.37
C SER A 205 -19.78 3.57 11.27
N ARG A 206 -20.87 3.58 12.05
CA ARG A 206 -21.25 2.46 12.92
C ARG A 206 -21.47 1.14 12.16
N VAL A 207 -21.85 1.22 10.88
CA VAL A 207 -22.01 0.04 10.02
C VAL A 207 -20.66 -0.66 9.81
N ASP A 208 -19.56 0.09 9.75
CA ASP A 208 -18.23 -0.49 9.55
C ASP A 208 -17.78 -1.30 10.77
N VAL A 209 -18.17 -0.89 11.98
CA VAL A 209 -17.94 -1.66 13.21
C VAL A 209 -18.66 -3.01 13.15
N THR A 210 -19.92 -3.02 12.71
CA THR A 210 -20.67 -4.27 12.52
C THR A 210 -20.07 -5.15 11.43
N TRP A 211 -19.52 -4.54 10.38
CA TRP A 211 -18.84 -5.25 9.31
C TRP A 211 -17.59 -5.98 9.82
N PHE A 212 -16.78 -5.31 10.67
CA PHE A 212 -15.63 -5.95 11.32
C PHE A 212 -16.04 -7.03 12.33
N ALA A 213 -17.07 -6.79 13.14
CA ALA A 213 -17.58 -7.76 14.11
C ALA A 213 -18.05 -9.06 13.43
N GLN A 214 -18.52 -8.97 12.18
CA GLN A 214 -18.92 -10.11 11.36
C GLN A 214 -17.77 -10.67 10.50
N GLY A 215 -16.52 -10.27 10.76
CA GLY A 215 -15.34 -10.79 10.07
C GLY A 215 -15.25 -10.40 8.59
N GLY A 216 -15.90 -9.30 8.20
CA GLY A 216 -15.77 -8.68 6.89
C GLY A 216 -16.31 -9.46 5.71
N GLY A 217 -17.20 -10.42 5.94
CA GLY A 217 -17.70 -11.33 4.91
C GLY A 217 -16.65 -12.31 4.37
N ILE A 218 -15.47 -12.35 5.00
CA ILE A 218 -14.40 -13.31 4.71
C ILE A 218 -14.54 -14.53 5.62
N VAL A 219 -15.02 -14.31 6.85
CA VAL A 219 -15.21 -15.35 7.87
C VAL A 219 -16.68 -15.79 7.90
N GLY A 220 -16.95 -17.05 7.54
CA GLY A 220 -18.30 -17.63 7.53
C GLY A 220 -19.05 -17.41 6.21
N LYS A 221 -20.39 -17.45 6.28
CA LYS A 221 -21.32 -17.21 5.16
C LYS A 221 -22.13 -15.90 5.30
N ALA A 222 -21.84 -15.11 6.33
CA ALA A 222 -22.53 -13.84 6.53
C ALA A 222 -22.01 -12.83 5.50
N HIS A 223 -22.92 -12.07 4.90
CA HIS A 223 -22.60 -10.94 4.04
C HIS A 223 -22.94 -9.65 4.81
N PRO A 224 -21.97 -9.04 5.50
CA PRO A 224 -22.27 -7.92 6.37
C PRO A 224 -22.74 -6.73 5.52
N PRO A 225 -23.74 -5.97 5.99
CA PRO A 225 -24.28 -4.85 5.24
C PRO A 225 -23.20 -3.80 4.99
N ALA A 226 -23.09 -3.34 3.74
CA ALA A 226 -22.10 -2.34 3.34
C ALA A 226 -22.71 -1.31 2.38
N GLY A 227 -22.25 -0.06 2.51
CA GLY A 227 -22.58 1.03 1.58
C GLY A 227 -21.75 0.93 0.29
N LYS A 228 -21.57 2.06 -0.42
CA LYS A 228 -20.80 2.07 -1.68
C LYS A 228 -19.40 1.51 -1.46
N PHE A 229 -18.78 1.81 -0.32
CA PHE A 229 -17.54 1.22 0.15
C PHE A 229 -17.76 0.44 1.44
N ASN A 230 -17.17 -0.74 1.56
CA ASN A 230 -17.13 -1.51 2.80
C ASN A 230 -16.00 -1.03 3.73
N ALA A 231 -15.99 -1.48 4.99
CA ALA A 231 -15.02 -1.02 5.99
C ALA A 231 -13.55 -1.24 5.57
N GLY A 232 -13.25 -2.37 4.93
CA GLY A 232 -11.90 -2.67 4.42
C GLY A 232 -11.47 -1.70 3.30
N GLN A 233 -12.38 -1.39 2.37
CA GLN A 233 -12.14 -0.39 1.32
C GLN A 233 -11.93 1.02 1.88
N LYS A 234 -12.70 1.40 2.92
CA LYS A 234 -12.53 2.70 3.59
C LYS A 234 -11.18 2.81 4.30
N MET A 235 -10.78 1.73 4.99
CA MET A 235 -9.45 1.67 5.63
C MET A 235 -8.34 1.80 4.59
N LEU A 236 -8.44 1.07 3.48
CA LEU A 236 -7.49 1.17 2.39
C LEU A 236 -7.45 2.58 1.78
N PHE A 237 -8.62 3.21 1.58
CA PHE A 237 -8.69 4.58 1.09
C PHE A 237 -7.88 5.54 1.98
N TRP A 238 -8.12 5.54 3.30
CA TRP A 238 -7.40 6.43 4.22
C TRP A 238 -5.91 6.08 4.31
N LEU A 239 -5.57 4.80 4.27
CA LEU A 239 -4.17 4.36 4.22
C LEU A 239 -3.48 4.91 2.97
N VAL A 240 -4.07 4.75 1.79
CA VAL A 240 -3.49 5.25 0.53
C VAL A 240 -3.40 6.78 0.53
N ILE A 241 -4.42 7.49 1.01
CA ILE A 241 -4.39 8.95 1.07
C ILE A 241 -3.30 9.45 2.04
N LEU A 242 -3.28 8.95 3.28
CA LEU A 242 -2.38 9.47 4.32
C LEU A 242 -0.94 9.00 4.11
N VAL A 243 -0.74 7.70 3.86
CA VAL A 243 0.60 7.13 3.63
C VAL A 243 1.13 7.58 2.27
N GLY A 244 0.28 7.61 1.23
CA GLY A 244 0.65 8.12 -0.08
C GLY A 244 1.04 9.61 -0.04
N ALA A 245 0.34 10.44 0.74
CA ALA A 245 0.73 11.83 0.95
C ALA A 245 2.08 11.95 1.67
N ALA A 246 2.33 11.14 2.71
CA ALA A 246 3.62 11.13 3.40
C ALA A 246 4.78 10.69 2.48
N ILE A 247 4.55 9.70 1.62
CA ILE A 247 5.50 9.26 0.58
C ILE A 247 5.72 10.40 -0.43
N ALA A 248 4.67 11.08 -0.89
CA ALA A 248 4.79 12.18 -1.85
C ALA A 248 5.58 13.36 -1.25
N VAL A 249 5.27 13.78 -0.01
CA VAL A 249 5.98 14.86 0.68
C VAL A 249 7.46 14.52 0.87
N SER A 250 7.75 13.33 1.40
CA SER A 250 9.14 12.87 1.55
C SER A 250 9.84 12.72 0.20
N GLY A 251 9.15 12.26 -0.84
CA GLY A 251 9.68 12.12 -2.20
C GLY A 251 10.05 13.46 -2.84
N TYR A 252 9.21 14.49 -2.67
CA TYR A 252 9.55 15.83 -3.16
C TYR A 252 10.71 16.47 -2.39
N ILE A 253 10.84 16.21 -1.09
CA ILE A 253 12.04 16.61 -0.34
C ILE A 253 13.30 15.95 -0.95
N LEU A 254 13.20 14.67 -1.35
CA LEU A 254 14.31 13.96 -2.00
C LEU A 254 14.60 14.46 -3.42
N LEU A 255 13.57 14.90 -4.16
CA LEU A 255 13.69 15.42 -5.52
C LEU A 255 14.42 16.77 -5.56
N PHE A 256 14.27 17.59 -4.51
CA PHE A 256 14.91 18.91 -4.38
C PHE A 256 15.90 18.94 -3.21
N PRO A 257 17.03 18.20 -3.31
CA PRO A 257 17.94 18.00 -2.20
C PRO A 257 18.52 19.33 -1.71
N PHE A 258 18.48 19.54 -0.40
CA PHE A 258 19.06 20.71 0.29
C PHE A 258 18.44 22.07 -0.04
N TYR A 259 17.30 22.13 -0.73
CA TYR A 259 16.59 23.40 -0.96
C TYR A 259 16.00 23.97 0.35
N GLY A 260 15.58 23.10 1.27
CA GLY A 260 15.04 23.49 2.59
C GLY A 260 15.37 22.51 3.71
N THR A 261 16.32 21.58 3.47
CA THR A 261 16.65 20.51 4.41
C THR A 261 18.16 20.39 4.62
N THR A 262 18.53 19.94 5.81
CA THR A 262 19.92 19.56 6.14
C THR A 262 20.19 18.12 5.71
N ILE A 263 21.43 17.64 5.88
CA ILE A 263 21.77 16.22 5.69
C ILE A 263 20.86 15.31 6.53
N ALA A 264 20.63 15.67 7.80
CA ALA A 264 19.72 14.95 8.68
C ALA A 264 18.29 14.91 8.13
N GLY A 265 17.80 16.04 7.60
CA GLY A 265 16.49 16.10 6.94
C GLY A 265 16.39 15.16 5.73
N MET A 266 17.45 15.08 4.93
CA MET A 266 17.51 14.15 3.79
C MET A 266 17.53 12.68 4.23
N GLN A 267 18.28 12.35 5.28
CA GLN A 267 18.31 10.99 5.85
C GLN A 267 16.93 10.57 6.36
N THR A 268 16.26 11.45 7.12
CA THR A 268 14.89 11.20 7.60
C THR A 268 13.92 11.03 6.43
N ALA A 269 13.99 11.89 5.40
CA ALA A 269 13.15 11.76 4.22
C ALA A 269 13.36 10.41 3.52
N GLN A 270 14.60 9.93 3.39
CA GLN A 270 14.88 8.62 2.80
C GLN A 270 14.34 7.47 3.65
N VAL A 271 14.49 7.54 4.97
CA VAL A 271 13.96 6.54 5.91
C VAL A 271 12.45 6.43 5.78
N VAL A 272 11.75 7.57 5.89
CA VAL A 272 10.27 7.64 5.80
C VAL A 272 9.80 7.18 4.42
N HIS A 273 10.39 7.69 3.35
CA HIS A 273 10.00 7.36 1.99
C HIS A 273 10.16 5.87 1.68
N GLY A 274 11.35 5.31 2.00
CA GLY A 274 11.64 3.91 1.77
C GLY A 274 10.74 2.98 2.59
N LEU A 275 10.58 3.25 3.90
CA LEU A 275 9.76 2.42 4.78
C LEU A 275 8.30 2.41 4.34
N LEU A 276 7.70 3.60 4.20
CA LEU A 276 6.30 3.72 3.83
C LEU A 276 6.04 3.20 2.41
N GLY A 277 6.96 3.45 1.47
CA GLY A 277 6.86 2.98 0.09
C GLY A 277 6.77 1.46 -0.01
N VAL A 278 7.63 0.74 0.73
CA VAL A 278 7.61 -0.72 0.71
C VAL A 278 6.40 -1.30 1.45
N LEU A 279 6.04 -0.75 2.60
CA LEU A 279 4.84 -1.19 3.33
C LEU A 279 3.57 -0.95 2.52
N LEU A 280 3.44 0.20 1.86
CA LEU A 280 2.31 0.50 0.99
C LEU A 280 2.28 -0.46 -0.21
N THR A 281 3.44 -0.79 -0.78
CA THR A 281 3.53 -1.79 -1.86
C THR A 281 2.97 -3.14 -1.42
N ALA A 282 3.35 -3.63 -0.23
CA ALA A 282 2.79 -4.86 0.32
C ALA A 282 1.26 -4.76 0.49
N VAL A 283 0.73 -3.68 1.05
CA VAL A 283 -0.73 -3.49 1.19
C VAL A 283 -1.45 -3.48 -0.17
N ILE A 284 -0.87 -2.80 -1.17
CA ILE A 284 -1.48 -2.69 -2.50
C ILE A 284 -1.48 -4.04 -3.24
N LEU A 285 -0.53 -4.94 -2.99
CA LEU A 285 -0.62 -6.32 -3.51
C LEU A 285 -1.91 -7.01 -3.04
N GLY A 286 -2.32 -6.81 -1.78
CA GLY A 286 -3.58 -7.32 -1.26
C GLY A 286 -4.81 -6.67 -1.93
N HIS A 287 -4.74 -5.36 -2.19
CA HIS A 287 -5.79 -4.66 -2.94
C HIS A 287 -5.94 -5.19 -4.37
N ILE A 288 -4.83 -5.32 -5.10
CA ILE A 288 -4.80 -5.89 -6.45
C ILE A 288 -5.37 -7.30 -6.43
N TYR A 289 -4.96 -8.14 -5.48
CA TYR A 289 -5.47 -9.50 -5.34
C TYR A 289 -6.99 -9.53 -5.20
N ILE A 290 -7.58 -8.81 -4.23
CA ILE A 290 -9.03 -8.81 -4.03
C ILE A 290 -9.77 -8.20 -5.22
N GLY A 291 -9.21 -7.16 -5.85
CA GLY A 291 -9.82 -6.50 -7.00
C GLY A 291 -9.71 -7.26 -8.33
N THR A 292 -8.92 -8.33 -8.40
CA THR A 292 -8.68 -9.08 -9.65
C THR A 292 -8.97 -10.57 -9.51
N LEU A 293 -8.14 -11.28 -8.73
CA LEU A 293 -8.16 -12.74 -8.66
C LEU A 293 -9.02 -13.26 -7.51
N GLY A 294 -9.08 -12.53 -6.40
CA GLY A 294 -9.66 -12.97 -5.13
C GLY A 294 -11.19 -12.88 -5.08
N MET A 295 -11.81 -11.97 -5.84
CA MET A 295 -13.26 -11.78 -5.87
C MET A 295 -13.77 -11.72 -7.31
N GLU A 296 -14.74 -12.58 -7.61
CA GLU A 296 -15.40 -12.64 -8.91
C GLU A 296 -16.14 -11.33 -9.22
N GLY A 297 -16.05 -10.83 -10.45
CA GLY A 297 -16.72 -9.61 -10.90
C GLY A 297 -16.20 -8.29 -10.30
N ALA A 298 -15.26 -8.34 -9.35
CA ALA A 298 -14.74 -7.13 -8.71
C ALA A 298 -13.93 -6.24 -9.67
N PHE A 299 -13.25 -6.85 -10.64
CA PHE A 299 -12.47 -6.11 -11.65
C PHE A 299 -13.37 -5.24 -12.54
N ASP A 300 -14.57 -5.70 -12.87
CA ASP A 300 -15.50 -5.02 -13.78
C ASP A 300 -15.86 -3.61 -13.27
N ALA A 301 -15.94 -3.46 -11.94
CA ALA A 301 -16.15 -2.18 -11.27
C ALA A 301 -15.16 -1.09 -11.75
N MET A 302 -13.88 -1.44 -11.95
CA MET A 302 -12.86 -0.50 -12.43
C MET A 302 -12.55 -0.66 -13.91
N GLY A 303 -12.82 -1.82 -14.51
CA GLY A 303 -12.66 -2.07 -15.94
C GLY A 303 -13.66 -1.27 -16.77
N ASN A 304 -14.96 -1.59 -16.65
CA ASN A 304 -16.03 -0.96 -17.42
C ASN A 304 -16.89 0.02 -16.59
N GLY A 305 -16.82 -0.04 -15.26
CA GLY A 305 -17.55 0.87 -14.37
C GLY A 305 -18.85 0.29 -13.81
N GLU A 306 -19.23 -0.89 -14.26
CA GLU A 306 -20.46 -1.58 -13.91
C GLU A 306 -20.18 -2.87 -13.15
N VAL A 307 -21.12 -3.27 -12.31
CA VAL A 307 -21.06 -4.53 -11.58
C VAL A 307 -22.39 -5.27 -11.72
N ASP A 308 -22.35 -6.60 -11.65
CA ASP A 308 -23.55 -7.42 -11.58
C ASP A 308 -24.42 -7.06 -10.36
N LEU A 309 -25.75 -7.06 -10.53
CA LEU A 309 -26.68 -6.68 -9.48
C LEU A 309 -26.67 -7.65 -8.29
N ASN A 310 -26.51 -8.96 -8.50
CA ASN A 310 -26.41 -9.92 -7.40
C ASN A 310 -25.09 -9.75 -6.65
N TRP A 311 -23.99 -9.50 -7.36
CA TRP A 311 -22.72 -9.14 -6.74
C TRP A 311 -22.87 -7.88 -5.86
N ALA A 312 -23.52 -6.85 -6.39
CA ALA A 312 -23.76 -5.61 -5.66
C ALA A 312 -24.63 -5.83 -4.42
N ARG A 313 -25.68 -6.67 -4.51
CA ARG A 313 -26.53 -7.00 -3.37
C ARG A 313 -25.78 -7.80 -2.30
N GLN A 314 -24.93 -8.73 -2.72
CA GLN A 314 -24.14 -9.56 -1.82
C GLN A 314 -23.08 -8.73 -1.07
N HIS A 315 -22.33 -7.88 -1.77
CA HIS A 315 -21.18 -7.19 -1.19
C HIS A 315 -21.46 -5.75 -0.73
N HIS A 316 -22.55 -5.14 -1.21
CA HIS A 316 -22.88 -3.72 -1.04
C HIS A 316 -24.40 -3.49 -0.90
N SER A 317 -25.08 -4.33 -0.11
CA SER A 317 -26.54 -4.33 0.04
C SER A 317 -27.17 -2.96 0.35
N LEU A 318 -26.54 -2.15 1.23
CA LEU A 318 -27.06 -0.83 1.59
C LEU A 318 -26.94 0.17 0.44
N TRP A 319 -25.92 0.02 -0.41
CA TRP A 319 -25.76 0.84 -1.60
C TRP A 319 -26.81 0.52 -2.64
N VAL A 320 -27.07 -0.77 -2.90
CA VAL A 320 -28.14 -1.16 -3.83
C VAL A 320 -29.49 -0.61 -3.37
N ALA A 321 -29.80 -0.73 -2.08
CA ALA A 321 -31.02 -0.15 -1.51
C ALA A 321 -31.07 1.39 -1.61
N GLU A 322 -29.92 2.08 -1.56
CA GLU A 322 -29.85 3.53 -1.80
C GLU A 322 -30.20 3.88 -3.26
N GLU A 323 -29.63 3.16 -4.22
CA GLU A 323 -29.85 3.39 -5.66
C GLU A 323 -31.28 3.04 -6.09
N GLU A 324 -31.84 1.92 -5.60
CA GLU A 324 -33.24 1.54 -5.87
C GLU A 324 -34.23 2.59 -5.32
N ARG A 325 -33.95 3.17 -4.13
CA ARG A 325 -34.75 4.29 -3.61
C ARG A 325 -34.64 5.54 -4.48
N LYS A 326 -33.44 5.90 -4.95
CA LYS A 326 -33.25 7.08 -5.84
C LYS A 326 -34.03 6.91 -7.14
N ALA A 327 -33.93 5.76 -7.78
CA ALA A 327 -34.67 5.45 -9.00
C ALA A 327 -36.19 5.56 -8.81
N THR A 328 -36.70 5.12 -7.66
CA THR A 328 -38.13 5.24 -7.32
C THR A 328 -38.56 6.70 -7.15
N VAL A 329 -37.73 7.54 -6.52
CA VAL A 329 -38.02 8.97 -6.31
C VAL A 329 -37.96 9.75 -7.62
N GLU A 330 -36.99 9.46 -8.48
CA GLU A 330 -36.87 10.09 -9.80
C GLU A 330 -38.05 9.70 -10.72
N GLY A 331 -38.45 8.42 -10.73
CA GLY A 331 -39.63 7.95 -11.47
C GLY A 331 -40.96 8.54 -10.98
N LYS A 332 -41.07 8.92 -9.70
CA LYS A 332 -42.22 9.67 -9.16
C LYS A 332 -42.21 11.15 -9.54
N ARG A 333 -41.04 11.75 -9.81
CA ARG A 333 -40.90 13.14 -10.23
C ARG A 333 -41.17 13.36 -11.72
N SER A 334 -41.06 12.32 -12.56
CA SER A 334 -41.26 12.40 -14.01
C SER A 334 -42.70 12.23 -14.49
N VAL A 335 -43.67 12.07 -13.58
CA VAL A 335 -45.11 12.04 -13.92
C VAL A 335 -45.69 13.43 -13.58
N PRO A 336 -45.91 14.34 -14.56
CA PRO A 336 -46.73 15.52 -14.31
C PRO A 336 -48.15 15.06 -13.96
N PRO A 337 -48.92 15.80 -13.15
CA PRO A 337 -50.34 15.52 -12.99
C PRO A 337 -50.96 15.67 -14.38
N THR A 338 -51.45 14.58 -14.96
CA THR A 338 -52.30 14.63 -16.15
C THR A 338 -53.47 15.55 -15.81
N ALA A 339 -53.52 16.71 -16.48
CA ALA A 339 -54.67 17.60 -16.42
C ALA A 339 -55.90 16.79 -16.81
N VAL A 340 -56.85 16.72 -15.88
CA VAL A 340 -58.17 16.13 -16.10
C VAL A 340 -58.83 16.95 -17.21
N PRO A 341 -59.36 16.33 -18.30
CA PRO A 341 -60.11 17.09 -19.27
C PRO A 341 -61.39 17.59 -18.60
N ALA A 342 -61.63 18.90 -18.66
CA ALA A 342 -62.89 19.50 -18.25
C ALA A 342 -63.98 19.02 -19.23
N GLU A 343 -65.04 18.44 -18.68
CA GLU A 343 -66.31 18.18 -19.37
C GLU A 343 -67.04 19.47 -19.74
#